data_AF-A0A356Z8F8-F1
#
_entry.id   AF-A0A356Z8F8-F1
#
_cell.length_a   1.000
_cell.length_b   1.000
_cell.length_c   1.000
_cell.angle_alpha   90.00
_cell.angle_beta   90.00
_cell.angle_gamma   90.00
#
_symmetry.space_group_name_H-M   'P 1'
#
loop_
_entity.id
_entity.type
_entity.pdbx_description
1 polymer ?
#
loop_
_entity_poly.entity_id
_entity_poly.type
_entity_poly.pdbx_seq_one_letter_code
_entity_poly.pdbx_strand_id
1 'polypeptide(L)' 'GKIGPHRIQGIADGLIPEVLDLQYIDGIVLISSDEAVATAQQMAQKEGIFCGVSSGCNVAAALKVAQKHPDKKFIVTMV' A
#
# COMPACT_ATOMS: atom_id res chain seq x y z
N GLY A 1 -4.81 -1.04 19.27
CA GLY A 1 -5.20 -2.35 18.71
C GLY A 1 -4.05 -3.32 18.85
N LYS A 2 -4.28 -4.63 18.82
CA LYS A 2 -3.18 -5.61 18.77
C LYS A 2 -2.70 -5.74 17.32
N ILE A 3 -1.39 -5.68 17.11
CA ILE A 3 -0.76 -5.92 15.80
C ILE A 3 -0.85 -7.42 15.53
N GLY A 4 -1.48 -7.79 14.42
CA GLY A 4 -1.37 -9.15 13.90
C GLY A 4 -0.05 -9.31 13.15
N PRO A 5 0.55 -10.51 13.11
CA PRO A 5 1.77 -10.73 12.33
C PRO A 5 1.52 -10.40 10.85
N HIS A 6 2.45 -9.66 10.24
CA HIS A 6 2.45 -9.37 8.80
C HIS A 6 3.85 -9.54 8.22
N ARG A 7 3.94 -9.68 6.89
CA ARG A 7 5.20 -9.89 6.15
C ARG A 7 5.67 -8.64 5.39
N ILE A 8 4.95 -7.52 5.54
CA ILE A 8 5.32 -6.24 4.93
C ILE A 8 6.37 -5.56 5.82
N GLN A 9 7.55 -5.26 5.28
CA GLN A 9 8.62 -4.62 6.04
C GLN A 9 8.53 -3.08 5.92
N GLY A 10 8.92 -2.38 6.99
CA GLY A 10 9.06 -0.92 7.01
C GLY A 10 7.78 -0.12 7.29
N ILE A 11 6.63 -0.78 7.49
CA ILE A 11 5.36 -0.16 7.88
C ILE A 11 4.62 -1.03 8.90
N ALA A 12 3.62 -0.44 9.57
CA ALA A 12 2.72 -1.09 10.52
C ALA A 12 3.35 -1.56 11.85
N ASP A 13 4.23 -0.74 12.42
CA ASP A 13 4.86 -0.96 13.75
C ASP A 13 3.89 -0.87 14.95
N GLY A 14 2.60 -0.61 14.67
CA GLY A 14 1.48 -0.60 15.62
C GLY A 14 1.52 0.42 16.73
N LEU A 15 2.22 1.52 16.46
CA LEU A 15 2.07 2.77 17.17
C LEU A 15 1.56 3.83 16.19
N ILE A 16 0.99 4.91 16.73
CA ILE A 16 0.69 6.12 15.98
C ILE A 16 1.86 7.09 16.23
N PRO A 17 2.67 7.44 15.21
CA PRO A 17 3.78 8.36 15.39
C PRO A 17 3.29 9.76 15.80
N GLU A 18 4.02 10.46 16.66
CA GLU A 18 3.69 11.84 17.06
C GLU A 18 3.70 12.82 15.87
N VAL A 19 4.50 12.51 14.84
CA VAL A 19 4.59 13.30 13.61
C VAL A 19 3.44 13.05 12.62
N LEU A 20 2.55 12.08 12.89
CA LEU A 20 1.41 11.79 12.02
C LEU A 20 0.29 12.80 12.25
N ASP A 21 -0.07 13.52 11.19
CA ASP A 21 -1.20 14.43 11.20
C ASP A 21 -2.39 13.86 10.43
N LEU A 22 -3.43 13.49 11.18
CA LEU A 22 -4.64 12.86 10.63
C LEU A 22 -5.50 13.81 9.80
N GLN A 23 -5.28 15.14 9.87
CA GLN A 23 -6.09 16.09 9.09
C GLN A 23 -5.88 15.96 7.57
N TYR A 24 -4.76 15.37 7.15
CA TYR A 24 -4.41 15.14 5.74
C TYR A 24 -4.82 13.76 5.22
N ILE A 25 -5.51 12.94 6.01
CA ILE A 25 -5.84 11.54 5.67
C ILE A 25 -7.35 11.39 5.51
N ASP A 26 -7.80 11.07 4.29
CA ASP A 26 -9.23 10.84 4.00
C ASP A 26 -9.72 9.43 4.38
N GLY A 27 -8.81 8.48 4.60
CA GLY A 27 -9.17 7.11 4.92
C GLY A 27 -8.02 6.13 4.87
N ILE A 28 -8.36 4.85 5.09
CA ILE A 28 -7.40 3.74 5.20
C ILE A 28 -7.80 2.66 4.18
N VAL A 29 -6.81 2.13 3.47
CA VAL A 29 -6.96 0.96 2.59
C VAL A 29 -6.12 -0.18 3.16
N LEU A 30 -6.78 -1.30 3.46
CA LEU A 30 -6.12 -2.49 4.01
C LEU A 30 -5.69 -3.44 2.88
N ILE A 31 -4.43 -3.83 2.92
CA ILE A 31 -3.80 -4.76 1.98
C ILE A 31 -3.22 -5.93 2.78
N SER A 32 -3.47 -7.16 2.31
CA SER A 32 -2.87 -8.33 2.92
C SER A 32 -1.41 -8.45 2.52
N SER A 33 -0.60 -9.13 3.34
CA SER A 33 0.80 -9.40 2.97
C SER A 33 0.92 -10.18 1.66
N ASP A 34 0.00 -11.09 1.40
CA ASP A 34 -0.01 -11.94 0.21
C ASP A 34 -0.29 -11.11 -1.05
N GLU A 35 -1.24 -10.18 -0.94
CA GLU A 35 -1.56 -9.24 -2.01
C GLU A 35 -0.37 -8.31 -2.31
N ALA A 36 0.25 -7.74 -1.28
CA ALA A 36 1.42 -6.89 -1.44
C ALA A 36 2.60 -7.61 -2.14
N VAL A 37 2.90 -8.85 -1.74
CA VAL A 37 3.95 -9.67 -2.35
C VAL A 37 3.61 -10.00 -3.81
N ALA A 38 2.37 -10.42 -4.07
CA ALA A 38 1.93 -10.75 -5.43
C ALA A 38 2.02 -9.51 -6.35
N THR A 39 1.61 -8.34 -5.88
CA THR A 39 1.70 -7.10 -6.66
C THR A 39 3.15 -6.70 -6.93
N ALA A 40 4.06 -6.77 -5.94
CA ALA A 40 5.48 -6.48 -6.17
C ALA A 40 6.11 -7.41 -7.23
N GLN A 41 5.75 -8.70 -7.20
CA GLN A 41 6.21 -9.66 -8.22
C GLN A 41 5.64 -9.34 -9.60
N GLN A 42 4.36 -8.98 -9.68
CA GLN A 42 3.74 -8.58 -10.95
C GLN A 42 4.37 -7.31 -11.53
N MET A 43 4.68 -6.31 -10.70
CA MET A 43 5.37 -5.09 -11.13
C MET A 43 6.75 -5.41 -11.73
N ALA A 44 7.50 -6.30 -11.11
CA ALA A 44 8.79 -6.73 -11.64
C ALA A 44 8.66 -7.47 -12.99
N GLN A 45 7.66 -8.35 -13.11
CA GLN A 45 7.46 -9.18 -14.30
C GLN A 45 6.85 -8.43 -15.49
N LYS A 46 5.92 -7.50 -15.24
CA LYS A 46 5.11 -6.85 -16.28
C LYS A 46 5.61 -5.44 -16.61
N GLU A 47 6.04 -4.70 -15.60
CA GLU A 47 6.42 -3.29 -15.74
C GLU A 47 7.95 -3.08 -15.66
N GLY A 48 8.71 -4.14 -15.35
CA GLY A 48 10.16 -4.06 -15.17
C GLY A 48 10.59 -3.31 -13.89
N ILE A 49 9.66 -3.11 -12.95
CA ILE A 49 9.91 -2.37 -11.71
C ILE A 49 10.17 -3.36 -10.57
N PHE A 50 11.46 -3.63 -10.30
CA PHE A 50 11.87 -4.50 -9.21
C PHE A 50 11.95 -3.73 -7.88
N CYS A 51 10.89 -3.84 -7.07
CA CYS A 51 10.70 -3.10 -5.83
C CYS A 51 10.39 -4.01 -4.63
N GLY A 52 10.30 -3.41 -3.43
CA GLY A 52 10.01 -4.12 -2.19
C GLY A 52 8.52 -4.43 -1.96
N VAL A 53 8.23 -5.20 -0.91
CA VAL A 53 6.85 -5.59 -0.55
C VAL A 53 6.00 -4.37 -0.14
N SER A 54 6.60 -3.37 0.51
CA SER A 54 5.90 -2.12 0.86
C SER A 54 5.44 -1.34 -0.38
N SER A 55 6.28 -1.31 -1.43
CA SER A 55 5.95 -0.74 -2.73
C SER A 55 4.81 -1.52 -3.42
N GLY A 56 4.84 -2.85 -3.35
CA GLY A 56 3.73 -3.69 -3.79
C GLY A 56 2.43 -3.40 -3.04
N CYS A 57 2.50 -3.15 -1.72
CA CYS A 57 1.36 -2.73 -0.91
C CYS A 57 0.77 -1.39 -1.38
N ASN A 58 1.63 -0.40 -1.64
CA ASN A 58 1.24 0.91 -2.14
C ASN A 58 0.51 0.84 -3.50
N VAL A 59 1.01 0.03 -4.42
CA VAL A 59 0.39 -0.15 -5.75
C VAL A 59 -0.91 -0.96 -5.65
N ALA A 60 -0.96 -2.00 -4.82
CA ALA A 60 -2.20 -2.76 -4.58
C ALA A 60 -3.29 -1.85 -3.98
N ALA A 61 -2.93 -0.98 -3.03
CA ALA A 61 -3.84 0.02 -2.48
C ALA A 61 -4.33 1.01 -3.55
N ALA A 62 -3.42 1.54 -4.37
CA ALA A 62 -3.77 2.45 -5.45
C ALA A 62 -4.75 1.82 -6.45
N LEU A 63 -4.57 0.53 -6.80
CA LEU A 63 -5.49 -0.20 -7.68
C LEU A 63 -6.89 -0.36 -7.07
N LYS A 64 -7.00 -0.64 -5.76
CA LYS A 64 -8.31 -0.68 -5.07
C LYS A 64 -8.98 0.69 -5.03
N VAL A 65 -8.21 1.75 -4.80
CA VAL A 65 -8.73 3.14 -4.84
C VAL A 65 -9.24 3.47 -6.25
N ALA A 66 -8.51 3.09 -7.30
CA ALA A 66 -8.94 3.28 -8.69
C ALA A 66 -10.29 2.59 -8.98
N GLN A 67 -10.45 1.35 -8.51
CA GLN A 67 -11.69 0.59 -8.68
C GLN A 67 -12.88 1.24 -7.94
N LYS A 68 -12.62 1.78 -6.74
CA LYS A 68 -13.66 2.43 -5.92
C LYS A 68 -14.04 3.82 -6.45
N HIS A 69 -13.11 4.51 -7.09
CA HIS A 69 -13.27 5.89 -7.55
C HIS A 69 -12.97 6.00 -9.06
N PRO A 70 -13.86 5.45 -9.92
CA PRO A 70 -13.64 5.43 -11.37
C PRO A 70 -13.64 6.83 -12.01
N ASP A 71 -14.09 7.86 -11.30
CA ASP A 71 -14.02 9.26 -11.71
C ASP A 71 -12.60 9.83 -11.64
N LYS A 72 -11.69 9.21 -10.86
CA LYS A 72 -10.32 9.67 -10.69
C LYS A 72 -9.46 9.19 -11.84
N LYS A 73 -8.97 10.16 -12.63
CA LYS A 73 -8.11 9.90 -13.81
C LYS A 73 -6.69 9.48 -13.45
N PHE A 74 -6.15 10.01 -12.36
CA PHE A 74 -4.76 9.79 -11.95
C PHE A 74 -4.70 9.46 -10.47
N ILE A 75 -3.96 8.42 -10.14
CA ILE A 75 -3.59 8.06 -8.77
C ILE A 75 -2.08 7.91 -8.74
N VAL A 76 -1.44 8.61 -7.82
CA VAL A 76 0.01 8.59 -7.62
C VAL A 76 0.30 7.86 -6.33
N THR A 77 1.34 7.02 -6.33
CA THR A 77 1.80 6.29 -5.15
C THR A 77 3.31 6.14 -5.17
N MET A 78 3.91 5.78 -4.03
CA MET A 78 5.35 5.58 -3.90
C MET A 78 5.75 4.12 -4.17
N VAL A 79 6.88 3.95 -4.86
CA VAL A 79 7.49 2.65 -5.19
C VAL A 79 8.94 2.64 -4.75
#